data_AF-A0A848WFW6-F1
#
_entry.id   AF-A0A848WFW6-F1
#
_cell.length_a   1.000
_cell.length_b   1.000
_cell.length_c   1.000
_cell.angle_alpha   90.00
_cell.angle_beta   90.00
_cell.angle_gamma   90.00
#
_symmetry.space_group_name_H-M   'P 1'
#
loop_
_entity.id
_entity.type
_entity.pdbx_description
1 polymer ?
#
loop_
_entity_poly.entity_id
_entity_poly.type
_entity_poly.pdbx_seq_one_letter_code
_entity_poly.pdbx_strand_id
1 'polypeptide(L)' 'MKAPWHLWVVGILTLVWNGFGAADYVMTQMDYAPYMAQFTEVERAYFAGFPTWVQATWALAV' A
#
# COMPACT_ATOMS: atom_id res chain seq x y z
N MET A 1 28.12 -2.70 20.78
CA MET A 1 27.89 -1.46 19.99
C MET A 1 26.41 -1.11 20.08
N LYS A 2 26.03 0.13 20.39
CA LYS A 2 24.61 0.56 20.38
C LYS A 2 24.24 0.97 18.95
N ALA A 3 23.05 0.59 18.48
CA ALA A 3 22.55 1.07 17.19
C ALA A 3 22.46 2.61 17.21
N PRO A 4 23.01 3.31 16.20
CA PRO A 4 22.87 4.75 16.07
C PRO A 4 21.39 5.18 16.08
N TRP A 5 21.07 6.28 16.77
CA TRP A 5 19.68 6.72 16.98
C TRP A 5 18.91 6.96 15.67
N HIS A 6 19.58 7.44 14.62
CA HIS A 6 18.95 7.72 13.32
C HIS A 6 18.48 6.44 12.63
N LEU A 7 19.08 5.27 12.91
CA LEU A 7 18.59 4.01 12.36
C LEU A 7 17.20 3.66 12.88
N TRP A 8 16.88 4.03 14.12
CA TRP A 8 15.53 3.84 14.66
C TRP A 8 14.53 4.77 13.99
N VAL A 9 14.91 6.02 13.77
CA VAL A 9 14.05 6.99 13.08
C VAL A 9 13.77 6.53 11.65
N VAL A 10 14.82 6.20 10.89
CA VAL A 10 14.67 5.69 9.52
C VAL A 10 13.86 4.39 9.52
N GLY A 11 14.17 3.45 10.41
CA GLY A 11 13.46 2.17 10.50
C GLY A 11 11.97 2.32 10.77
N ILE A 12 11.58 3.20 11.71
CA ILE A 12 10.17 3.47 12.01
C ILE A 12 9.48 4.13 10.82
N LEU A 13 10.10 5.16 10.22
CA LEU A 13 9.52 5.86 9.09
C LEU A 13 9.33 4.93 7.89
N THR A 14 10.33 4.09 7.59
CA THR A 14 10.24 3.09 6.53
C THR A 14 9.18 2.04 6.84
N LEU A 15 9.09 1.54 8.08
CA LEU A 15 8.05 0.58 8.46
C LEU A 15 6.65 1.16 8.30
N VAL A 16 6.44 2.39 8.75
CA VAL A 16 5.16 3.08 8.62
C VAL A 16 4.81 3.30 7.15
N TRP A 17 5.76 3.76 6.33
CA TRP A 17 5.56 3.98 4.90
C TRP A 17 5.13 2.70 4.17
N ASN A 18 5.88 1.61 4.34
CA ASN A 18 5.54 0.34 3.69
C ASN A 18 4.24 -0.25 4.27
N GLY A 19 3.99 -0.08 5.57
CA GLY A 19 2.74 -0.48 6.21
C GLY A 19 1.50 0.18 5.59
N PHE A 20 1.58 1.46 5.22
CA PHE A 20 0.51 2.13 4.47
C PHE A 20 0.31 1.51 3.08
N GLY A 21 1.38 1.25 2.34
CA GLY A 21 1.30 0.62 1.02
C GLY A 21 0.70 -0.79 1.07
N ALA A 22 1.10 -1.59 2.05
CA ALA A 22 0.54 -2.93 2.26
C ALA A 22 -0.95 -2.87 2.63
N ALA A 23 -1.34 -1.93 3.50
CA ALA A 23 -2.75 -1.75 3.87
C ALA A 23 -3.60 -1.31 2.67
N ASP A 24 -3.13 -0.33 1.88
CA ASP A 24 -3.77 0.13 0.64
C ASP A 24 -3.97 -1.01 -0.35
N TYR A 25 -2.92 -1.81 -0.61
CA TYR A 25 -3.00 -2.97 -1.48
C TYR A 25 -4.08 -3.95 -1.01
N VAL A 26 -4.04 -4.36 0.26
CA VAL A 26 -4.99 -5.33 0.82
C VAL A 26 -6.41 -4.80 0.76
N MET A 27 -6.65 -3.56 1.18
CA MET A 27 -7.99 -2.97 1.17
C MET A 27 -8.54 -2.83 -0.26
N THR A 28 -7.68 -2.51 -1.23
CA THR A 28 -8.07 -2.44 -2.65
C THR A 28 -8.39 -3.82 -3.22
N GLN A 29 -7.53 -4.82 -3.02
CA GLN A 29 -7.77 -6.18 -3.54
C GLN A 29 -8.99 -6.86 -2.91
N MET A 30 -9.30 -6.53 -1.66
CA MET A 30 -10.47 -7.04 -0.95
C MET A 30 -11.75 -6.22 -1.17
N ASP A 31 -11.69 -5.16 -1.97
CA ASP A 31 -12.80 -4.22 -2.20
C ASP A 31 -13.43 -3.74 -0.86
N TYR A 32 -12.58 -3.35 0.10
CA TYR A 32 -13.04 -2.98 1.43
C TYR A 32 -13.89 -1.69 1.39
N ALA A 33 -15.20 -1.84 1.57
CA ALA A 33 -16.18 -0.78 1.28
C ALA A 33 -15.88 0.60 1.90
N PRO A 34 -15.49 0.74 3.19
CA PRO A 34 -15.15 2.04 3.76
C PRO A 34 -13.95 2.72 3.10
N TYR A 35 -12.96 1.94 2.64
CA TYR A 35 -11.80 2.44 1.92
C TYR A 35 -12.17 2.80 0.49
N MET A 36 -12.90 1.92 -0.19
CA MET A 36 -13.32 2.12 -1.57
C MET A 36 -14.32 3.29 -1.73
N ALA A 37 -15.06 3.63 -0.67
CA ALA A 37 -15.93 4.80 -0.63
C ALA A 37 -15.18 6.15 -0.73
N GLN A 38 -13.85 6.15 -0.56
CA GLN A 38 -13.02 7.35 -0.71
C GLN A 38 -12.74 7.70 -2.18
N PHE A 39 -13.00 6.76 -3.10
CA PHE A 39 -12.69 6.89 -4.53
C PHE A 39 -13.96 7.08 -5.37
N THR A 40 -13.86 7.91 -6.41
CA THR A 40 -14.89 8.05 -7.44
C THR A 40 -15.05 6.76 -8.25
N GLU A 41 -16.17 6.62 -8.95
CA GLU A 41 -16.42 5.46 -9.83
C GLU A 41 -15.33 5.30 -10.90
N VAL A 42 -14.84 6.41 -11.45
CA VAL A 42 -13.78 6.39 -12.49
C VAL A 42 -12.46 5.87 -11.93
N GLU A 43 -12.10 6.27 -10.71
CA GLU A 43 -10.90 5.77 -10.04
C GLU A 43 -11.02 4.28 -9.70
N ARG A 44 -12.19 3.84 -9.23
CA ARG A 44 -12.46 2.41 -8.97
C ARG A 44 -12.35 1.57 -10.24
N ALA A 45 -12.89 2.06 -11.35
CA ALA A 45 -12.75 1.40 -12.65
C ALA A 45 -11.29 1.35 -13.13
N TYR A 46 -10.49 2.39 -12.84
CA TYR A 46 -9.06 2.40 -13.13
C TYR A 46 -8.31 1.29 -12.37
N PHE A 47 -8.55 1.14 -11.06
CA PHE A 47 -7.95 0.06 -10.26
C PHE A 47 -8.39 -1.34 -10.73
N ALA A 48 -9.68 -1.50 -11.03
CA ALA A 48 -10.22 -2.77 -11.54
C ALA A 48 -9.66 -3.13 -12.93
N GLY A 49 -9.21 -2.15 -13.71
CA GLY A 49 -8.61 -2.32 -15.02
C GLY A 49 -7.14 -2.73 -15.01
N PHE A 50 -6.50 -2.86 -13.84
CA PHE A 50 -5.09 -3.21 -13.75
C PHE A 50 -4.79 -4.61 -14.31
N PRO A 51 -3.84 -4.74 -15.26
CA PRO A 51 -3.35 -6.03 -15.69
C PRO A 51 -2.78 -6.84 -14.53
N THR A 52 -2.87 -8.17 -14.60
CA THR A 52 -2.39 -9.07 -13.53
C THR A 52 -0.91 -8.85 -13.18
N TRP A 53 -0.06 -8.51 -14.15
CA TRP A 53 1.34 -8.24 -13.87
C TRP A 53 1.54 -6.97 -13.03
N VAL A 54 0.69 -5.94 -13.21
CA VAL A 54 0.71 -4.72 -12.38
C VAL A 54 0.33 -5.08 -10.95
N GLN A 55 -0.74 -5.86 -10.78
CA GLN A 55 -1.18 -6.32 -9.47
C GLN A 55 -0.10 -7.15 -8.76
N ALA A 56 0.60 -8.03 -9.50
CA ALA A 56 1.70 -8.82 -8.97
C ALA A 56 2.91 -7.96 -8.58
N THR A 57 3.28 -6.98 -9.41
CA THR A 57 4.37 -6.06 -9.06
C THR A 57 4.02 -5.18 -7.87
N TRP A 58 2.76 -4.76 -7.75
CA TRP A 58 2.29 -3.99 -6.60
C TRP A 58 2.37 -4.83 -5.31
N ALA A 59 1.92 -6.09 -5.36
CA ALA A 59 2.01 -7.03 -4.24
C ALA A 59 3.45 -7.27 -3.75
N LEU A 60 4.43 -7.22 -4.65
CA LEU A 60 5.85 -7.43 -4.33
C LEU A 60 6.56 -6.14 -3.87
N ALA A 61 6.03 -4.98 -4.25
CA ALA A 61 6.65 -3.69 -3.98
C ALA A 61 6.30 -3.13 -2.60
N VAL A 62 5.14 -3.51 -2.05
CA VAL A 62 4.67 -3.16 -0.70
C VAL A 62 5.27 -4.06 0.36
#